data_AF-A2DA90-F1
#
_entry.id   AF-A2DA90-F1
#
_cell.length_a   1.000
_cell.length_b   1.000
_cell.length_c   1.000
_cell.angle_alpha   90.00
_cell.angle_beta   90.00
_cell.angle_gamma   90.00
#
_symmetry.space_group_name_H-M   'P 1'
#
loop_
_entity.id
_entity.type
_entity.pdbx_description
1 polymer ?
#
loop_
_entity_poly.entity_id
_entity_poly.type
_entity_poly.pdbx_seq_one_letter_code
_entity_poly.pdbx_strand_id
1 'polypeptide(L)'
;MIKGGYGGGGSAANWYPSPIIYGAGSGGGQTAVKFEKNTLWHRVIVSGGGGGSDNYYETDLIGKMDDGSGGAGGGFSGQGFWIDGEYVSTKLATSSSGFTFGNGESAQRYGSKNEKGFKPEKGDSDRPGAGAGWFGGFAGHHGNGGAGGGSSSALSSDAYIPEDLITAYDNNYEEFESHYYEFNKQSGYLFQNVVSYPGVWEGNGKLVITVLKQEYYNYIISGCKLKAYSNNYICQLGFGSVYLINLIMYLGFF
;
A
#
# COMPACT_ATOMS: atom_id res chain seq x y z
N MET A 1 0.26 -17.59 13.28
CA MET A 1 -0.05 -16.16 13.16
C MET A 1 -1.43 -16.00 12.57
N ILE A 2 -2.13 -14.90 12.89
CA ILE A 2 -3.38 -14.54 12.21
C ILE A 2 -2.98 -13.88 10.88
N LYS A 3 -3.36 -14.48 9.75
CA LYS A 3 -2.91 -14.00 8.44
C LYS A 3 -3.32 -12.55 8.22
N GLY A 4 -2.40 -11.75 7.70
CA GLY A 4 -2.70 -10.39 7.28
C GLY A 4 -3.58 -10.35 6.04
N GLY A 5 -3.95 -9.12 5.66
CA GLY A 5 -4.67 -8.81 4.45
C GLY A 5 -3.94 -9.25 3.17
N TYR A 6 -4.67 -9.18 2.06
CA TYR A 6 -4.22 -9.68 0.77
C TYR A 6 -2.91 -9.01 0.30
N GLY A 7 -2.15 -9.74 -0.52
CA GLY A 7 -1.04 -9.16 -1.28
C GLY A 7 0.31 -9.11 -0.57
N GLY A 8 0.53 -9.83 0.52
CA GLY A 8 1.84 -9.87 1.19
C GLY A 8 1.92 -9.03 2.47
N GLY A 9 0.77 -8.67 3.03
CA GLY A 9 0.71 -8.02 4.33
C GLY A 9 1.28 -8.87 5.46
N GLY A 10 1.78 -8.18 6.48
CA GLY A 10 2.26 -8.79 7.71
C GLY A 10 1.13 -9.46 8.47
N SER A 11 1.42 -10.60 9.08
CA SER A 11 0.45 -11.30 9.94
C SER A 11 0.44 -10.71 11.36
N ALA A 12 -0.70 -10.75 12.04
CA ALA A 12 -0.78 -10.41 13.45
C ALA A 12 -0.33 -11.59 14.33
N ALA A 13 0.03 -11.26 15.57
CA ALA A 13 0.40 -12.22 16.59
C ALA A 13 -0.71 -13.25 16.84
N ASN A 14 -0.30 -14.48 17.16
CA ASN A 14 -1.24 -15.56 17.54
C ASN A 14 -0.78 -16.33 18.79
N TRP A 15 0.20 -15.78 19.52
CA TRP A 15 0.52 -16.28 20.85
C TRP A 15 -0.34 -15.52 21.86
N TYR A 16 -0.51 -16.08 23.05
CA TYR A 16 -1.16 -15.43 24.18
C TYR A 16 -0.47 -15.85 25.48
N PRO A 17 -0.36 -14.97 26.48
CA PRO A 17 0.28 -15.27 27.75
C PRO A 17 -0.54 -16.23 28.60
N SER A 18 -1.86 -16.29 28.39
CA SER A 18 -2.80 -17.14 29.12
C SER A 18 -4.07 -17.40 28.28
N PRO A 19 -4.76 -18.55 28.44
CA PRO A 19 -6.01 -18.85 27.72
C PRO A 19 -7.15 -17.83 27.89
N ILE A 20 -7.05 -16.94 28.88
CA ILE A 20 -8.04 -15.88 29.17
C ILE A 20 -7.58 -14.47 28.77
N ILE A 21 -6.33 -14.32 28.30
CA ILE A 21 -5.76 -13.05 27.82
C ILE A 21 -5.34 -13.32 26.37
N TYR A 22 -6.28 -13.22 25.45
CA TYR A 22 -6.03 -13.38 24.02
C TYR A 22 -5.99 -12.01 23.37
N GLY A 23 -5.01 -11.81 22.48
CA GLY A 23 -4.87 -10.54 21.80
C GLY A 23 -5.74 -10.42 20.55
N ALA A 24 -6.16 -9.20 20.23
CA ALA A 24 -6.84 -8.81 19.02
C ALA A 24 -5.92 -7.89 18.18
N GLY A 25 -5.39 -8.43 17.10
CA GLY A 25 -4.60 -7.66 16.13
C GLY A 25 -5.00 -8.03 14.71
N SER A 26 -4.99 -7.04 13.82
CA SER A 26 -5.12 -7.26 12.38
C SER A 26 -3.77 -7.20 11.69
N GLY A 27 -3.64 -7.88 10.56
CA GLY A 27 -2.49 -7.71 9.69
C GLY A 27 -2.78 -6.73 8.56
N GLY A 28 -1.76 -6.00 8.09
CA GLY A 28 -1.88 -5.09 6.96
C GLY A 28 -2.07 -5.83 5.63
N GLY A 29 -2.13 -5.09 4.53
CA GLY A 29 -2.28 -5.64 3.18
C GLY A 29 -1.84 -4.67 2.09
N GLN A 30 -1.97 -5.07 0.83
CA GLN A 30 -1.80 -4.20 -0.32
C GLN A 30 -2.80 -4.48 -1.43
N THR A 31 -3.01 -3.48 -2.26
CA THR A 31 -3.56 -3.66 -3.60
C THR A 31 -2.53 -3.25 -4.65
N ALA A 32 -2.48 -3.98 -5.75
CA ALA A 32 -1.57 -3.69 -6.85
C ALA A 32 -2.21 -3.98 -8.21
N VAL A 33 -1.82 -3.20 -9.21
CA VAL A 33 -2.06 -3.48 -10.63
C VAL A 33 -0.80 -4.11 -11.20
N LYS A 34 -0.95 -5.22 -11.92
CA LYS A 34 0.16 -5.97 -12.50
C LYS A 34 -0.08 -6.21 -13.98
N PHE A 35 0.98 -6.18 -14.78
CA PHE A 35 0.93 -6.51 -16.20
C PHE A 35 1.78 -7.73 -16.52
N GLU A 36 1.42 -8.45 -17.58
CA GLU A 36 2.09 -9.64 -18.11
C GLU A 36 2.10 -10.88 -17.19
N LYS A 37 2.56 -10.75 -15.94
CA LYS A 37 2.57 -11.82 -14.93
C LYS A 37 2.04 -11.34 -13.58
N ASN A 38 1.42 -12.25 -12.84
CA ASN A 38 0.96 -11.99 -11.47
C ASN A 38 2.09 -12.20 -10.44
N THR A 39 3.16 -11.42 -10.53
CA THR A 39 4.31 -11.50 -9.60
C THR A 39 4.61 -10.16 -8.94
N LEU A 40 5.58 -10.14 -8.02
CA LEU A 40 6.03 -8.95 -7.31
C LEU A 40 6.70 -7.94 -8.25
N TRP A 41 7.44 -8.47 -9.23
CA TRP A 41 8.33 -7.76 -10.15
C TRP A 41 7.58 -7.08 -11.30
N HIS A 42 6.28 -7.36 -11.43
CA HIS A 42 5.42 -6.93 -12.52
C HIS A 42 4.32 -5.96 -12.04
N ARG A 43 4.48 -5.34 -10.87
CA ARG A 43 3.54 -4.38 -10.29
C ARG A 43 3.77 -2.99 -10.82
N VAL A 44 2.84 -2.44 -11.60
CA VAL A 44 2.95 -1.07 -12.13
C VAL A 44 2.29 -0.02 -11.26
N ILE A 45 1.37 -0.41 -10.38
CA ILE A 45 0.77 0.42 -9.35
C ILE A 45 0.70 -0.42 -8.08
N VAL A 46 1.02 0.16 -6.94
CA VAL A 46 0.88 -0.49 -5.64
C VAL A 46 0.55 0.55 -4.56
N SER A 47 -0.28 0.15 -3.61
CA SER A 47 -0.55 0.87 -2.36
C SER A 47 -0.92 -0.15 -1.29
N GLY A 48 -0.49 0.04 -0.04
CA GLY A 48 -0.93 -0.86 1.02
C GLY A 48 -0.91 -0.28 2.43
N GLY A 49 -1.94 -0.64 3.20
CA GLY A 49 -2.18 -0.17 4.56
C GLY A 49 -1.72 -1.17 5.62
N GLY A 50 -1.32 -0.65 6.77
CA GLY A 50 -0.93 -1.40 7.96
C GLY A 50 -2.12 -1.85 8.80
N GLY A 51 -1.91 -2.89 9.59
CA GLY A 51 -2.87 -3.37 10.58
C GLY A 51 -2.84 -2.55 11.87
N GLY A 52 -3.91 -2.68 12.65
CA GLY A 52 -4.06 -2.09 13.98
C GLY A 52 -4.37 -3.16 15.02
N SER A 53 -4.13 -2.83 16.28
CA SER A 53 -4.57 -3.63 17.42
C SER A 53 -5.31 -2.74 18.40
N ASP A 54 -6.21 -3.35 19.15
CA ASP A 54 -7.02 -2.68 20.16
C ASP A 54 -7.26 -3.69 21.27
N ASN A 55 -7.23 -3.23 22.51
CA ASN A 55 -7.69 -3.93 23.67
C ASN A 55 -8.83 -3.12 24.30
N TYR A 56 -10.03 -3.71 24.35
CA TYR A 56 -11.20 -3.02 24.88
C TYR A 56 -10.99 -2.60 26.35
N TYR A 57 -11.00 -1.29 26.60
CA TYR A 57 -11.23 -0.69 27.90
C TYR A 57 -12.47 0.22 27.86
N GLU A 58 -13.47 -0.11 28.68
CA GLU A 58 -14.78 0.57 28.71
C GLU A 58 -14.70 2.09 28.97
N THR A 59 -13.60 2.56 29.56
CA THR A 59 -13.41 3.97 29.91
C THR A 59 -12.47 4.73 28.97
N ASP A 60 -11.88 4.09 27.96
CA ASP A 60 -10.91 4.78 27.11
C ASP A 60 -11.59 5.61 25.99
N LEU A 61 -11.00 6.77 25.70
CA LEU A 61 -11.46 7.69 24.66
C LEU A 61 -10.56 7.52 23.43
N ILE A 62 -11.12 7.62 22.22
CA ILE A 62 -10.35 7.56 20.97
C ILE A 62 -9.10 8.48 21.02
N GLY A 63 -7.94 7.92 20.68
CA GLY A 63 -6.63 8.59 20.70
C GLY A 63 -5.98 8.63 22.08
N LYS A 64 -6.34 7.71 22.99
CA LYS A 64 -5.73 7.57 24.32
C LYS A 64 -4.87 6.30 24.38
N MET A 65 -4.66 5.78 25.58
CA MET A 65 -3.60 4.82 25.82
C MET A 65 -3.87 3.55 25.02
N ASP A 66 -5.10 3.02 24.98
CA ASP A 66 -5.47 1.75 24.31
C ASP A 66 -5.75 1.82 22.79
N ASP A 67 -5.35 2.89 22.09
CA ASP A 67 -5.73 3.06 20.67
C ASP A 67 -4.58 2.79 19.67
N GLY A 68 -4.16 1.54 19.58
CA GLY A 68 -3.12 1.06 18.65
C GLY A 68 -3.51 1.09 17.16
N SER A 69 -3.76 2.26 16.57
CA SER A 69 -4.15 2.36 15.15
C SER A 69 -2.98 2.20 14.16
N GLY A 70 -3.23 1.44 13.09
CA GLY A 70 -2.30 1.18 12.00
C GLY A 70 -2.11 2.37 11.06
N GLY A 71 -0.93 2.46 10.45
CA GLY A 71 -0.62 3.45 9.43
C GLY A 71 -1.22 3.09 8.08
N ALA A 72 -1.85 4.05 7.41
CA ALA A 72 -2.32 3.83 6.05
C ALA A 72 -1.18 3.82 5.02
N GLY A 73 -1.46 3.16 3.88
CA GLY A 73 -0.74 3.36 2.64
C GLY A 73 -1.27 4.56 1.88
N GLY A 74 -0.96 4.62 0.59
CA GLY A 74 -1.52 5.63 -0.32
C GLY A 74 -0.63 6.85 -0.56
N GLY A 75 0.48 7.03 0.16
CA GLY A 75 1.52 8.01 -0.19
C GLY A 75 2.76 7.32 -0.77
N PHE A 76 3.59 8.04 -1.54
CA PHE A 76 4.94 7.56 -1.91
C PHE A 76 5.82 7.27 -0.68
N SER A 77 5.47 7.88 0.46
CA SER A 77 5.82 7.41 1.79
C SER A 77 4.56 6.87 2.49
N GLY A 78 4.66 5.68 3.07
CA GLY A 78 3.63 5.10 3.93
C GLY A 78 3.52 5.88 5.24
N GLN A 79 2.39 5.76 5.92
CA GLN A 79 2.20 6.39 7.23
C GLN A 79 2.76 5.53 8.36
N GLY A 80 3.21 6.21 9.40
CA GLY A 80 3.50 5.63 10.70
C GLY A 80 2.23 5.20 11.43
N PHE A 81 2.36 4.80 12.67
CA PHE A 81 1.29 4.20 13.46
C PHE A 81 1.30 4.77 14.88
N TRP A 82 0.27 4.47 15.66
CA TRP A 82 0.17 4.96 17.03
C TRP A 82 0.61 3.88 18.03
N ILE A 83 1.27 4.28 19.09
CA ILE A 83 1.62 3.45 20.25
C ILE A 83 1.28 4.22 21.51
N ASP A 84 0.50 3.65 22.42
CA ASP A 84 0.16 4.30 23.70
C ASP A 84 -0.37 5.75 23.52
N GLY A 85 -1.15 6.00 22.45
CA GLY A 85 -1.67 7.34 22.11
C GLY A 85 -0.65 8.31 21.48
N GLU A 86 0.58 7.88 21.19
CA GLU A 86 1.62 8.69 20.54
C GLU A 86 1.89 8.24 19.10
N TYR A 87 1.96 9.19 18.16
CA TYR A 87 2.23 8.89 16.76
C TYR A 87 3.72 8.62 16.51
N VAL A 88 4.03 7.42 16.01
CA VAL A 88 5.36 7.00 15.62
C VAL A 88 5.55 7.19 14.12
N SER A 89 6.25 8.26 13.74
CA SER A 89 6.60 8.56 12.35
C SER A 89 8.03 8.14 11.97
N THR A 90 8.67 7.32 12.81
CA THR A 90 10.03 6.84 12.56
C THR A 90 9.95 5.53 11.76
N LYS A 91 10.89 5.31 10.82
CA LYS A 91 10.96 4.08 10.00
C LYS A 91 9.79 3.89 9.02
N LEU A 92 9.42 4.97 8.33
CA LEU A 92 8.39 4.92 7.29
C LEU A 92 8.90 4.15 6.06
N ALA A 93 8.01 3.37 5.45
CA ALA A 93 8.25 2.86 4.10
C ALA A 93 8.19 4.01 3.09
N THR A 94 9.09 4.02 2.11
CA THR A 94 9.21 5.03 1.05
C THR A 94 9.36 4.33 -0.30
N SER A 95 9.49 5.10 -1.38
CA SER A 95 9.73 4.53 -2.71
C SER A 95 11.07 3.78 -2.81
N SER A 96 12.03 3.98 -1.90
CA SER A 96 13.37 3.36 -1.97
C SER A 96 13.76 2.56 -0.73
N SER A 97 12.93 2.51 0.31
CA SER A 97 13.26 1.80 1.55
C SER A 97 12.02 1.41 2.35
N GLY A 98 12.16 0.42 3.23
CA GLY A 98 11.11 -0.08 4.12
C GLY A 98 11.55 -1.41 4.72
N PHE A 99 10.60 -2.23 5.16
CA PHE A 99 10.87 -3.57 5.68
C PHE A 99 11.49 -4.47 4.62
N THR A 100 10.79 -4.65 3.50
CA THR A 100 11.31 -5.37 2.34
C THR A 100 10.52 -4.95 1.10
N PHE A 101 11.04 -5.29 -0.07
CA PHE A 101 10.33 -5.06 -1.32
C PHE A 101 9.05 -5.89 -1.33
N GLY A 102 7.90 -5.22 -1.42
CA GLY A 102 6.64 -5.89 -1.72
C GLY A 102 5.87 -6.55 -0.59
N ASN A 103 6.48 -6.82 0.57
CA ASN A 103 5.81 -7.43 1.73
C ASN A 103 5.89 -6.55 2.97
N GLY A 104 4.85 -6.59 3.80
CA GLY A 104 4.82 -5.96 5.12
C GLY A 104 5.32 -6.92 6.20
N GLU A 105 5.86 -6.38 7.28
CA GLU A 105 6.38 -7.18 8.40
C GLU A 105 5.28 -7.81 9.25
N SER A 106 5.37 -9.12 9.53
CA SER A 106 4.53 -9.79 10.53
C SER A 106 4.93 -9.40 11.95
N ALA A 107 3.97 -9.33 12.86
CA ALA A 107 4.24 -9.24 14.29
C ALA A 107 5.04 -10.45 14.79
N GLN A 108 6.11 -10.19 15.51
CA GLN A 108 7.00 -11.21 16.04
C GLN A 108 7.12 -11.10 17.56
N ARG A 109 7.40 -12.24 18.21
CA ARG A 109 7.50 -12.32 19.67
C ARG A 109 8.63 -11.45 20.22
N TYR A 110 9.78 -11.45 19.56
CA TYR A 110 11.02 -10.81 20.02
C TYR A 110 11.40 -9.58 19.19
N GLY A 111 10.39 -8.93 18.60
CA GLY A 111 10.59 -7.79 17.71
C GLY A 111 11.04 -8.18 16.30
N SER A 112 11.36 -7.16 15.50
CA SER A 112 11.75 -7.32 14.10
C SER A 112 13.00 -8.18 13.94
N LYS A 113 13.07 -8.96 12.86
CA LYS A 113 14.34 -9.58 12.41
C LYS A 113 15.15 -8.65 11.52
N ASN A 114 14.53 -7.68 10.86
CA ASN A 114 15.21 -6.67 10.07
C ASN A 114 15.95 -5.69 11.01
N GLU A 115 17.21 -5.39 10.73
CA GLU A 115 18.05 -4.47 11.53
C GLU A 115 17.47 -3.06 11.61
N LYS A 116 16.77 -2.62 10.57
CA LYS A 116 16.10 -1.31 10.51
C LYS A 116 14.76 -1.30 11.24
N GLY A 117 14.20 -2.47 11.55
CA GLY A 117 12.86 -2.60 12.14
C GLY A 117 12.79 -2.30 13.63
N PHE A 118 11.58 -2.29 14.17
CA PHE A 118 11.34 -2.08 15.59
C PHE A 118 11.79 -3.29 16.40
N LYS A 119 12.68 -3.08 17.37
CA LYS A 119 13.07 -4.09 18.35
C LYS A 119 12.36 -4.04 19.70
N PRO A 120 11.56 -3.04 20.11
CA PRO A 120 10.91 -3.09 21.42
C PRO A 120 9.82 -4.17 21.42
N GLU A 121 9.97 -5.15 22.30
CA GLU A 121 8.90 -6.04 22.74
C GLU A 121 8.26 -5.47 24.01
N LYS A 122 7.10 -4.83 23.88
CA LYS A 122 6.31 -4.41 25.05
C LYS A 122 4.85 -4.79 24.84
N GLY A 123 4.21 -5.27 25.90
CA GLY A 123 2.89 -5.92 25.81
C GLY A 123 2.96 -7.32 25.20
N ASP A 124 1.86 -8.07 25.24
CA ASP A 124 1.85 -9.48 24.84
C ASP A 124 1.33 -9.69 23.41
N SER A 125 0.07 -10.10 23.25
CA SER A 125 -0.48 -10.73 22.05
C SER A 125 -1.17 -9.79 21.08
N ASP A 126 -1.45 -8.56 21.49
CA ASP A 126 -2.15 -7.52 20.74
C ASP A 126 -1.23 -6.80 19.75
N ARG A 127 -0.51 -7.57 18.93
CA ARG A 127 0.50 -7.03 18.01
C ARG A 127 0.05 -7.20 16.55
N PRO A 128 -0.14 -6.11 15.81
CA PRO A 128 -0.58 -6.15 14.43
C PRO A 128 0.58 -6.30 13.44
N GLY A 129 0.26 -6.78 12.25
CA GLY A 129 1.20 -6.87 11.12
C GLY A 129 1.16 -5.62 10.24
N ALA A 130 2.28 -5.27 9.64
CA ALA A 130 2.41 -4.08 8.80
C ALA A 130 1.86 -4.25 7.38
N GLY A 131 1.69 -3.12 6.71
CA GLY A 131 1.19 -3.05 5.34
C GLY A 131 2.25 -3.45 4.33
N ALA A 132 1.84 -4.18 3.30
CA ALA A 132 2.65 -4.35 2.11
C ALA A 132 2.63 -3.07 1.26
N GLY A 133 3.51 -2.98 0.27
CA GLY A 133 3.60 -1.80 -0.57
C GLY A 133 4.63 -1.98 -1.66
N TRP A 134 5.09 -0.89 -2.27
CA TRP A 134 6.30 -0.93 -3.08
C TRP A 134 7.46 -1.44 -2.21
N PHE A 135 7.67 -0.77 -1.08
CA PHE A 135 8.29 -1.36 0.10
C PHE A 135 7.24 -1.45 1.21
N GLY A 136 7.21 -2.55 1.95
CA GLY A 136 6.28 -2.69 3.07
C GLY A 136 6.72 -1.93 4.32
N GLY A 137 5.77 -1.68 5.20
CA GLY A 137 5.98 -1.07 6.50
C GLY A 137 6.58 -2.03 7.52
N PHE A 138 7.00 -1.48 8.66
CA PHE A 138 7.45 -2.23 9.82
C PHE A 138 6.32 -2.43 10.82
N ALA A 139 6.29 -3.60 11.47
CA ALA A 139 5.40 -3.84 12.59
C ALA A 139 5.92 -3.13 13.83
N GLY A 140 5.02 -2.59 14.66
CA GLY A 140 5.41 -1.88 15.88
C GLY A 140 5.94 -2.81 16.96
N HIS A 141 5.55 -4.09 16.94
CA HIS A 141 5.85 -5.11 17.94
C HIS A 141 5.45 -4.71 19.38
N HIS A 142 4.47 -3.82 19.49
CA HIS A 142 3.90 -3.34 20.74
C HIS A 142 2.49 -3.87 20.92
N GLY A 143 2.15 -4.42 22.09
CA GLY A 143 0.83 -4.95 22.43
C GLY A 143 -0.25 -3.89 22.64
N ASN A 144 0.03 -2.65 22.26
CA ASN A 144 -0.88 -1.52 22.37
C ASN A 144 -0.52 -0.48 21.31
N GLY A 145 -0.21 -0.98 20.12
CA GLY A 145 0.37 -0.18 19.08
C GLY A 145 0.07 -0.77 17.72
N GLY A 146 -0.10 0.11 16.75
CA GLY A 146 -0.35 -0.26 15.37
C GLY A 146 0.88 -0.80 14.65
N ALA A 147 0.76 -0.90 13.33
CA ALA A 147 1.85 -1.20 12.43
C ALA A 147 1.89 -0.21 11.27
N GLY A 148 3.09 0.06 10.73
CA GLY A 148 3.27 1.01 9.65
C GLY A 148 2.63 0.57 8.33
N GLY A 149 2.17 1.53 7.54
CA GLY A 149 1.71 1.31 6.17
C GLY A 149 2.88 1.08 5.21
N GLY A 150 2.61 0.40 4.09
CA GLY A 150 3.57 0.28 3.01
C GLY A 150 3.55 1.51 2.10
N SER A 151 4.66 1.74 1.40
CA SER A 151 4.74 2.84 0.44
C SER A 151 3.93 2.52 -0.81
N SER A 152 3.38 3.57 -1.42
CA SER A 152 2.75 3.46 -2.73
C SER A 152 3.76 3.74 -3.83
N SER A 153 3.49 3.20 -5.02
CA SER A 153 4.24 3.51 -6.23
C SER A 153 3.31 3.40 -7.43
N ALA A 154 3.59 4.21 -8.44
CA ALA A 154 3.02 4.07 -9.77
C ALA A 154 4.13 4.30 -10.79
N LEU A 155 4.22 3.42 -11.79
CA LEU A 155 5.21 3.50 -12.85
C LEU A 155 4.96 4.76 -13.68
N SER A 156 5.75 5.79 -13.42
CA SER A 156 5.62 7.15 -13.95
C SER A 156 7.00 7.69 -14.32
N SER A 157 7.05 8.82 -15.01
CA SER A 157 8.32 9.40 -15.49
C SER A 157 9.30 9.71 -14.36
N ASP A 158 8.78 10.04 -13.18
CA ASP A 158 9.50 10.39 -11.96
C ASP A 158 9.53 9.25 -10.92
N ALA A 159 8.97 8.08 -11.24
CA ALA A 159 9.04 6.92 -10.36
C ALA A 159 10.49 6.51 -10.09
N TYR A 160 10.76 6.21 -8.82
CA TYR A 160 11.95 5.47 -8.44
C TYR A 160 11.78 3.99 -8.83
N ILE A 161 12.72 3.49 -9.63
CA ILE A 161 12.79 2.11 -10.08
C ILE A 161 14.17 1.59 -9.67
N PRO A 162 14.27 0.52 -8.84
CA PRO A 162 15.53 -0.11 -8.55
C PRO A 162 16.18 -0.62 -9.84
N GLU A 163 17.44 -0.24 -10.07
CA GLU A 163 18.21 -0.68 -11.24
C GLU A 163 18.96 -2.00 -10.97
N ASP A 164 19.25 -2.27 -9.70
CA ASP A 164 19.96 -3.46 -9.25
C ASP A 164 19.04 -4.65 -8.99
N LEU A 165 19.64 -5.84 -8.83
CA LEU A 165 18.96 -7.04 -8.37
C LEU A 165 18.32 -6.79 -7.00
N ILE A 166 17.01 -7.00 -6.90
CA ILE A 166 16.25 -6.78 -5.67
C ILE A 166 16.10 -8.13 -4.96
N THR A 167 16.63 -8.24 -3.75
CA THR A 167 16.32 -9.37 -2.86
C THR A 167 15.05 -9.09 -2.08
N ALA A 168 14.00 -9.88 -2.33
CA ALA A 168 12.74 -9.81 -1.60
C ALA A 168 12.72 -10.85 -0.47
N TYR A 169 12.21 -10.40 0.67
CA TYR A 169 11.99 -11.23 1.85
C TYR A 169 10.49 -11.42 2.05
N ASP A 170 10.10 -12.53 2.66
CA ASP A 170 8.75 -12.75 3.10
C ASP A 170 8.38 -11.86 4.31
N ASN A 171 7.17 -12.00 4.81
CA ASN A 171 6.70 -11.22 5.97
C ASN A 171 7.39 -11.61 7.31
N ASN A 172 8.15 -12.70 7.35
CA ASN A 172 8.96 -13.14 8.50
C ASN A 172 10.45 -12.85 8.33
N TYR A 173 10.81 -12.07 7.31
CA TYR A 173 12.17 -11.71 6.95
C TYR A 173 13.03 -12.91 6.54
N GLU A 174 12.42 -13.92 5.91
CA GLU A 174 13.10 -15.03 5.26
C GLU A 174 13.24 -14.72 3.77
N GLU A 175 14.45 -14.90 3.23
CA GLU A 175 14.69 -14.64 1.81
C GLU A 175 13.84 -15.60 0.96
N PHE A 176 13.11 -15.06 -0.01
CA PHE A 176 12.22 -15.85 -0.86
C PHE A 176 12.68 -15.85 -2.32
N GLU A 177 12.98 -14.67 -2.89
CA GLU A 177 13.35 -14.55 -4.29
C GLU A 177 14.18 -13.29 -4.53
N SER A 178 15.11 -13.35 -5.48
CA SER A 178 15.84 -12.19 -5.98
C SER A 178 15.61 -12.04 -7.48
N HIS A 179 15.18 -10.85 -7.92
CA HIS A 179 14.93 -10.56 -9.34
C HIS A 179 15.15 -9.08 -9.64
N TYR A 180 15.43 -8.75 -10.90
CA TYR A 180 15.35 -7.36 -11.38
C TYR A 180 13.89 -6.96 -11.50
N TYR A 181 13.57 -5.69 -11.30
CA TYR A 181 12.22 -5.24 -11.60
C TYR A 181 11.98 -5.27 -13.13
N GLU A 182 10.81 -5.74 -13.57
CA GLU A 182 10.58 -6.08 -14.98
C GLU A 182 10.46 -4.85 -15.88
N PHE A 183 9.98 -3.73 -15.33
CA PHE A 183 9.65 -2.55 -16.11
C PHE A 183 10.64 -1.41 -15.90
N ASN A 184 10.88 -0.65 -16.97
CA ASN A 184 11.60 0.61 -16.95
C ASN A 184 10.72 1.72 -17.54
N LYS A 185 11.28 2.92 -17.66
CA LYS A 185 10.56 4.09 -18.19
C LYS A 185 10.24 3.98 -19.69
N GLN A 186 10.78 2.99 -20.39
CA GLN A 186 10.57 2.73 -21.81
C GLN A 186 9.64 1.53 -22.06
N SER A 187 9.20 0.81 -21.02
CA SER A 187 8.34 -0.38 -21.14
C SER A 187 6.92 -0.09 -21.65
N GLY A 188 6.53 1.17 -21.85
CA GLY A 188 5.22 1.54 -22.41
C GLY A 188 4.05 1.57 -21.42
N TYR A 189 4.30 1.29 -20.14
CA TYR A 189 3.29 1.26 -19.07
C TYR A 189 3.31 2.50 -18.17
N LEU A 190 3.75 3.64 -18.70
CA LEU A 190 3.88 4.88 -17.93
C LEU A 190 2.53 5.55 -17.65
N PHE A 191 2.27 5.83 -16.39
CA PHE A 191 1.17 6.66 -15.92
C PHE A 191 1.58 8.13 -15.85
N GLN A 192 0.63 9.03 -16.12
CA GLN A 192 0.82 10.48 -16.06
C GLN A 192 -0.14 11.09 -15.02
N ASN A 193 0.24 12.25 -14.49
CA ASN A 193 -0.55 12.99 -13.51
C ASN A 193 -0.98 12.12 -12.31
N VAL A 194 -0.05 11.30 -11.81
CA VAL A 194 -0.29 10.44 -10.66
C VAL A 194 -0.41 11.30 -9.41
N VAL A 195 -1.54 11.20 -8.73
CA VAL A 195 -1.73 11.84 -7.42
C VAL A 195 -2.10 10.77 -6.40
N SER A 196 -1.31 10.72 -5.34
CA SER A 196 -1.37 9.71 -4.29
C SER A 196 -1.74 10.39 -2.97
N TYR A 197 -2.78 9.90 -2.30
CA TYR A 197 -3.21 10.42 -1.00
C TYR A 197 -3.13 9.32 0.06
N PRO A 198 -2.45 9.56 1.20
CA PRO A 198 -2.54 8.64 2.31
C PRO A 198 -3.98 8.62 2.86
N GLY A 199 -4.49 7.43 3.16
CA GLY A 199 -5.83 7.29 3.74
C GLY A 199 -5.82 7.73 5.20
N VAL A 200 -6.23 8.96 5.50
CA VAL A 200 -6.28 9.44 6.89
C VAL A 200 -7.68 9.12 7.48
N TRP A 201 -7.70 8.26 8.50
CA TRP A 201 -8.73 8.10 9.55
C TRP A 201 -10.14 7.61 9.18
N GLU A 202 -10.58 7.70 7.91
CA GLU A 202 -11.92 7.23 7.48
C GLU A 202 -11.90 6.04 6.49
N GLY A 203 -10.77 5.33 6.38
CA GLY A 203 -10.70 4.07 5.63
C GLY A 203 -10.67 4.15 4.10
N ASN A 204 -10.59 5.35 3.51
CA ASN A 204 -10.73 5.53 2.05
C ASN A 204 -9.45 6.06 1.38
N GLY A 205 -8.31 5.36 1.54
CA GLY A 205 -7.11 5.66 0.76
C GLY A 205 -7.42 5.70 -0.74
N LYS A 206 -7.07 6.80 -1.42
CA LYS A 206 -7.45 7.04 -2.82
C LYS A 206 -6.22 7.29 -3.68
N LEU A 207 -6.12 6.54 -4.78
CA LEU A 207 -5.17 6.81 -5.85
C LEU A 207 -5.93 7.38 -7.05
N VAL A 208 -5.57 8.58 -7.48
CA VAL A 208 -6.18 9.21 -8.65
C VAL A 208 -5.19 9.16 -9.80
N ILE A 209 -5.54 8.39 -10.84
CA ILE A 209 -4.70 8.20 -12.03
C ILE A 209 -5.48 8.70 -13.24
N THR A 210 -4.83 9.52 -14.07
CA THR A 210 -5.39 9.92 -15.37
C THR A 210 -4.58 9.25 -16.46
N VAL A 211 -5.20 8.31 -17.18
CA VAL A 211 -4.57 7.70 -18.38
C VAL A 211 -4.92 8.57 -19.58
N LEU A 212 -3.99 9.40 -20.03
CA LEU A 212 -4.14 10.16 -21.27
C LEU A 212 -3.69 9.29 -22.45
N LYS A 213 -4.60 8.55 -23.05
CA LYS A 213 -4.35 7.96 -24.39
C LYS A 213 -4.77 8.99 -25.44
N GLN A 214 -3.81 9.75 -25.97
CA GLN A 214 -4.05 10.61 -27.11
C GLN A 214 -3.39 10.00 -28.35
N GLU A 215 -4.12 9.12 -29.03
CA GLU A 215 -3.75 8.67 -30.38
C GLU A 215 -4.47 9.56 -31.39
N TYR A 216 -3.76 10.52 -31.96
CA TYR A 216 -4.24 11.26 -33.13
C TYR A 216 -4.04 10.39 -34.38
N TYR A 217 -5.10 9.75 -34.84
CA TYR A 217 -5.16 9.28 -36.23
C TYR A 217 -5.69 10.42 -37.11
N ASN A 218 -4.84 10.92 -38.01
CA ASN A 218 -5.24 11.88 -39.03
C ASN A 218 -6.12 11.19 -40.08
N TYR A 219 -7.43 11.12 -39.84
CA TYR A 219 -8.39 10.94 -40.92
C TYR A 219 -8.89 12.32 -41.37
N ILE A 220 -8.51 12.72 -42.58
CA ILE A 220 -9.14 13.85 -43.26
C ILE A 220 -10.54 13.38 -43.66
N ILE A 221 -11.55 13.73 -42.87
CA ILE A 221 -12.95 13.66 -43.30
C ILE A 221 -13.40 15.10 -43.50
N SER A 222 -13.65 15.45 -44.77
CA SER A 222 -14.13 16.77 -45.15
C SER A 222 -15.46 17.08 -44.48
N GLY A 223 -15.53 18.20 -43.75
CA GLY A 223 -16.80 18.95 -43.65
C GLY A 223 -17.50 19.06 -42.30
N CYS A 224 -16.85 18.86 -41.15
CA CYS A 224 -17.51 19.13 -39.87
C CYS A 224 -16.85 20.27 -39.07
N LYS A 225 -17.60 21.35 -38.82
CA LYS A 225 -17.22 22.41 -37.88
C LYS A 225 -17.54 21.96 -36.46
N LEU A 226 -16.53 21.79 -35.62
CA LEU A 226 -16.70 21.55 -34.18
C LEU A 226 -17.08 22.87 -33.48
N LYS A 227 -18.17 22.84 -32.69
CA LYS A 227 -18.48 23.86 -31.69
C LYS A 227 -18.43 23.20 -30.32
N ALA A 228 -17.52 23.65 -29.47
CA ALA A 228 -17.30 23.10 -28.14
C ALA A 228 -18.34 23.64 -27.15
N TYR A 229 -18.95 22.76 -26.36
CA TYR A 229 -19.57 23.10 -25.09
C TYR A 229 -19.07 22.14 -24.01
N SER A 230 -18.82 22.71 -22.84
CA SER A 230 -18.21 22.07 -21.68
C SER A 230 -18.91 20.75 -21.28
N ASN A 231 -18.06 19.76 -21.03
CA ASN A 231 -18.26 18.61 -20.15
C ASN A 231 -19.04 17.38 -20.61
N ASN A 232 -19.34 17.18 -21.90
CA ASN A 232 -19.58 15.83 -22.46
C ASN A 232 -19.50 15.88 -23.99
N TYR A 233 -18.62 15.09 -24.61
CA TYR A 233 -18.58 14.95 -26.07
C TYR A 233 -19.28 13.66 -26.49
N ILE A 234 -20.39 13.78 -27.22
CA ILE A 234 -20.94 12.69 -28.04
C ILE A 234 -20.77 13.12 -29.49
N CYS A 235 -19.93 12.40 -30.23
CA CYS A 235 -19.89 12.46 -31.69
C CYS A 235 -20.54 11.19 -32.20
N GLN A 236 -21.73 11.30 -32.79
CA GLN A 236 -22.43 10.17 -33.39
C GLN A 236 -22.34 10.33 -34.91
N LEU A 237 -21.38 9.65 -35.53
CA LEU A 237 -21.38 9.35 -36.95
C LEU A 237 -21.06 7.86 -37.14
N GLY A 238 -21.77 7.24 -38.08
CA GLY A 238 -21.82 5.80 -38.28
C GLY A 238 -20.44 5.17 -38.50
N PHE A 239 -20.25 4.05 -37.81
CA PHE A 239 -19.07 3.17 -37.77
C PHE A 239 -17.85 3.70 -36.98
N GLY A 240 -17.73 3.17 -35.75
CA GLY A 240 -16.54 3.24 -34.90
C GLY A 240 -16.74 4.05 -33.63
N SER A 241 -17.14 3.40 -32.53
CA SER A 241 -17.16 4.02 -31.20
C SER A 241 -15.73 4.24 -30.69
N VAL A 242 -15.37 5.48 -30.35
CA VAL A 242 -14.15 5.80 -29.61
C VAL A 242 -14.51 5.95 -28.13
N TYR A 243 -13.89 5.16 -27.26
CA TYR A 243 -14.10 5.22 -25.82
C TYR A 243 -13.02 6.07 -25.14
N LEU A 244 -13.46 7.06 -24.36
CA LEU A 244 -12.63 7.75 -23.39
C LEU A 244 -12.78 7.02 -22.05
N ILE A 245 -11.72 6.37 -21.55
CA ILE A 245 -11.75 5.72 -20.24
C ILE A 245 -11.11 6.65 -19.21
N ASN A 246 -11.95 7.35 -18.43
CA ASN A 246 -11.52 7.91 -17.16
C ASN A 246 -11.56 6.79 -16.12
N LEU A 247 -10.41 6.23 -15.76
CA LEU A 247 -10.33 5.22 -14.71
C LEU A 247 -10.16 5.92 -13.35
N ILE A 248 -11.26 6.07 -12.61
CA ILE A 248 -11.19 6.38 -11.17
C ILE A 248 -11.15 5.04 -10.44
N MET A 249 -9.96 4.61 -10.03
CA MET A 249 -9.82 3.43 -9.17
C MET A 249 -10.03 3.83 -7.71
N TYR A 250 -11.09 3.30 -7.10
CA TYR A 250 -11.24 3.28 -5.64
C TYR A 250 -10.56 2.01 -5.13
N LEU A 251 -9.42 2.16 -4.46
CA LEU A 251 -8.74 1.08 -3.78
C LEU A 251 -9.24 1.03 -2.34
N GLY A 252 -10.37 0.34 -2.12
CA GLY A 252 -10.90 0.11 -0.78
C GLY A 252 -10.03 -0.90 -0.01
N PHE A 253 -9.71 -0.58 1.24
CA PHE A 253 -9.11 -1.52 2.19
C PHE A 253 -10.20 -1.91 3.21
N PHE A 254 -10.31 -3.21 3.52
CA PHE A 254 -11.17 -3.75 4.58
C PHE A 254 -10.34 -4.04 5.82
#